data_AF-A0A5J5EI73-F1
#
_entry.id   AF-A0A5J5EI73-F1
#
_cell.length_a   1.000
_cell.length_b   1.000
_cell.length_c   1.000
_cell.angle_alpha   90.00
_cell.angle_beta   90.00
_cell.angle_gamma   90.00
#
_symmetry.space_group_name_H-M   'P 1'
#
loop_
_entity.id
_entity.type
_entity.pdbx_description
1 polymer ?
#
loop_
_entity_poly.entity_id
_entity_poly.type
_entity_poly.pdbx_seq_one_letter_code
_entity_poly.pdbx_strand_id
1 'polypeptide(L)'
;MEPSPPQNEPQNTTLPTAEQIALLLQGLQAPAQQPPTLHDTVLSGLAQAVTALTAHLAEPGLTSGANPGPGAPSTTAGEDPRIQSVRLRFRAVDPVLLVEILENRFKVENLLKLNASFIDTPERRQENIYLGSIEVPTSRREVKLEEYHNLSWLMEPFEMYCQVLVEFAHEHIKVVLAAALGDYRCRLYELNRRCSWKSICYFDFSFHRKRILTGVSLPAVWREIEPEFLPLLQARQPNPRKRLAMDEGEGSLARRITGPGTQRTRM
;
A
#
# COMPACT_ATOMS: atom_id res chain seq x y z
N MET A 1 61.81 32.39 1.74
CA MET A 1 61.21 32.03 3.04
C MET A 1 59.92 31.30 2.71
N GLU A 2 59.99 29.98 2.69
CA GLU A 2 58.90 29.08 2.29
C GLU A 2 58.41 28.39 3.58
N PRO A 3 57.10 28.36 3.88
CA PRO A 3 56.62 27.76 5.13
C PRO A 3 56.52 26.24 5.00
N SER A 4 57.13 25.53 5.94
CA SER A 4 57.05 24.07 6.06
C SER A 4 55.62 23.59 6.39
N PRO A 5 55.18 22.43 5.88
CA PRO A 5 53.87 21.87 6.19
C PRO A 5 53.85 21.20 7.58
N PRO A 6 52.65 21.08 8.21
CA PRO A 6 52.53 20.56 9.56
C PRO A 6 52.70 19.04 9.60
N GLN A 7 53.41 18.60 10.63
CA GLN A 7 53.72 17.21 10.95
C GLN A 7 52.56 16.62 11.76
N ASN A 8 51.83 15.65 11.19
CA ASN A 8 50.75 14.94 11.89
C ASN A 8 51.35 13.89 12.85
N GLU A 9 51.05 14.03 14.14
CA GLU A 9 51.28 12.99 15.15
C GLU A 9 50.19 11.89 15.05
N PRO A 10 50.53 10.62 15.29
CA PRO A 10 49.57 9.52 15.31
C PRO A 10 48.70 9.56 16.57
N GLN A 11 47.38 9.67 16.40
CA GLN A 11 46.41 9.54 17.47
C GLN A 11 46.36 8.08 17.97
N ASN A 12 46.75 7.89 19.23
CA ASN A 12 46.57 6.65 19.98
C ASN A 12 45.11 6.21 19.97
N THR A 13 44.80 5.12 19.27
CA THR A 13 43.49 4.47 19.31
C THR A 13 43.52 3.41 20.40
N THR A 14 43.09 3.78 21.61
CA THR A 14 42.97 2.84 22.73
C THR A 14 41.81 1.88 22.46
N LEU A 15 42.13 0.62 22.17
CA LEU A 15 41.16 -0.47 22.06
C LEU A 15 40.45 -0.69 23.41
N PRO A 16 39.13 -0.94 23.42
CA PRO A 16 38.40 -1.22 24.66
C PRO A 16 38.87 -2.54 25.27
N THR A 17 39.22 -2.49 26.55
CA THR A 17 39.67 -3.64 27.35
C THR A 17 38.54 -4.67 27.46
N ALA A 18 38.90 -5.96 27.55
CA ALA A 18 37.97 -7.09 27.65
C ALA A 18 36.88 -6.94 28.74
N GLU A 19 37.16 -6.17 29.80
CA GLU A 19 36.19 -5.86 30.86
C GLU A 19 35.04 -4.96 30.39
N GLN A 20 35.28 -4.03 29.45
CA GLN A 20 34.23 -3.19 28.88
C GLN A 20 33.32 -3.97 27.93
N ILE A 21 33.86 -4.99 27.26
CA ILE A 21 33.08 -5.92 26.42
C ILE A 21 32.20 -6.82 27.30
N ALA A 22 32.71 -7.25 28.46
CA ALA A 22 31.94 -8.07 29.41
C ALA A 22 30.76 -7.31 30.04
N LEU A 23 30.94 -6.02 30.37
CA LEU A 23 29.85 -5.17 30.88
C LEU A 23 28.75 -4.91 29.84
N LEU A 24 29.10 -4.83 28.56
CA LEU A 24 28.10 -4.66 27.48
C LEU A 24 27.24 -5.93 27.28
N LEU A 25 27.82 -7.11 27.52
CA LEU A 25 27.13 -8.41 27.38
C LEU A 25 26.19 -8.72 28.56
N GLN A 26 26.47 -8.22 29.76
CA GLN A 26 25.58 -8.40 30.92
C GLN A 26 24.29 -7.57 30.83
N GLY A 27 24.28 -6.48 30.06
CA GLY A 27 23.08 -5.66 29.84
C GLY A 27 22.00 -6.31 28.96
N LEU A 28 22.30 -7.42 28.29
CA LEU A 28 21.37 -8.11 27.37
C LEU A 28 20.66 -9.31 28.00
N GLN A 29 20.92 -9.63 29.27
CA GLN A 29 20.24 -10.70 30.01
C GLN A 29 19.40 -10.13 31.16
N ALA A 30 18.35 -9.38 30.82
CA ALA A 30 17.24 -9.14 31.73
C ALA A 30 16.15 -10.19 31.48
N PRO A 31 15.60 -10.85 32.52
CA PRO A 31 14.50 -11.79 32.35
C PRO A 31 13.23 -11.04 31.89
N ALA A 32 12.72 -11.44 30.73
CA ALA A 32 11.46 -10.97 30.20
C ALA A 32 10.31 -11.38 31.15
N GLN A 33 9.76 -10.43 31.89
CA GLN A 33 8.41 -10.58 32.42
C GLN A 33 7.44 -10.52 31.23
N GLN A 34 6.81 -11.64 30.91
CA GLN A 34 5.78 -11.74 29.88
C GLN A 34 4.52 -10.97 30.34
N PRO A 35 4.04 -9.96 29.58
CA PRO A 35 2.68 -9.46 29.74
C PRO A 35 1.67 -10.50 29.22
N PRO A 36 0.42 -10.49 29.73
CA PRO A 36 -0.61 -11.44 29.30
C PRO A 36 -0.82 -11.38 27.79
N THR A 37 -0.73 -12.54 27.16
CA THR A 37 -0.73 -12.73 25.71
C THR A 37 -2.08 -12.38 25.08
N LEU A 38 -2.06 -11.45 24.11
CA LEU A 38 -3.15 -11.12 23.18
C LEU A 38 -3.65 -12.31 22.31
N HIS A 39 -3.02 -13.49 22.43
CA HIS A 39 -3.36 -14.67 21.66
C HIS A 39 -4.70 -15.30 22.06
N ASP A 40 -5.10 -15.21 23.34
CA ASP A 40 -6.35 -15.83 23.81
C ASP A 40 -7.59 -15.06 23.34
N THR A 41 -7.49 -13.73 23.22
CA THR A 41 -8.59 -12.89 22.72
C THR A 41 -8.81 -13.09 21.21
N VAL A 42 -7.75 -13.31 20.44
CA VAL A 42 -7.82 -13.52 18.99
C VAL A 42 -8.35 -14.92 18.64
N LEU A 43 -7.97 -15.94 19.41
CA LEU A 43 -8.49 -17.30 19.21
C LEU A 43 -9.98 -17.41 19.62
N SER A 44 -10.42 -16.69 20.67
CA SER A 44 -11.84 -16.65 21.04
C SER A 44 -12.72 -15.92 20.01
N GLY A 45 -12.18 -14.90 19.31
CA GLY A 45 -12.91 -14.19 18.26
C GLY A 45 -13.13 -15.02 16.99
N LEU A 46 -12.15 -15.86 16.63
CA LEU A 46 -12.24 -16.76 15.47
C LEU A 46 -13.26 -17.90 15.68
N ALA A 47 -13.38 -18.43 16.90
CA ALA A 47 -14.36 -19.47 17.22
C ALA A 47 -15.82 -18.98 17.12
N GLN A 48 -16.09 -17.71 17.48
CA GLN A 48 -17.43 -17.13 17.34
C GLN A 48 -17.82 -16.86 15.89
N ALA A 49 -16.86 -16.45 15.03
CA ALA A 49 -17.10 -16.20 13.61
C ALA A 49 -17.42 -17.49 12.82
N VAL A 50 -16.77 -18.61 13.13
CA VAL A 50 -17.04 -19.91 12.48
C VAL A 50 -18.40 -20.48 12.88
N THR A 51 -18.83 -20.25 14.13
CA THR A 51 -20.14 -20.68 14.61
C THR A 51 -21.28 -19.89 13.94
N ALA A 52 -21.10 -18.58 13.71
CA ALA A 52 -22.06 -17.76 12.98
C ALA A 52 -22.20 -18.16 11.50
N LEU A 53 -21.11 -18.62 10.87
CA LEU A 53 -21.15 -19.05 9.45
C LEU A 53 -21.89 -20.38 9.24
N THR A 54 -21.85 -21.26 10.24
CA THR A 54 -22.49 -22.58 10.18
C THR A 54 -24.01 -22.48 10.41
N ALA A 55 -24.47 -21.48 11.17
CA ALA A 55 -25.90 -21.22 11.38
C ALA A 55 -26.62 -20.69 10.12
N HIS A 56 -25.90 -20.03 9.19
CA HIS A 56 -26.50 -19.50 7.96
C HIS A 56 -26.58 -20.51 6.79
N LEU A 57 -26.03 -21.71 6.94
CA LEU A 57 -26.00 -22.74 5.90
C LEU A 57 -27.07 -23.84 6.09
N ALA A 58 -27.94 -23.71 7.10
CA ALA A 58 -28.98 -24.68 7.41
C ALA A 58 -30.39 -24.07 7.31
N GLU A 59 -30.83 -23.71 6.10
CA GLU A 59 -32.25 -23.46 5.80
C GLU A 59 -32.59 -24.09 4.43
N PRO A 60 -33.44 -25.14 4.38
CA PRO A 60 -33.97 -25.68 3.14
C PRO A 60 -35.39 -25.11 2.88
N GLY A 61 -35.57 -24.40 1.77
CA GLY A 61 -36.88 -23.89 1.37
C GLY A 61 -37.04 -23.77 -0.14
N LEU A 62 -37.65 -24.79 -0.75
CA LEU A 62 -38.08 -24.82 -2.15
C LEU A 62 -39.33 -23.94 -2.38
N THR A 63 -39.40 -23.27 -3.53
CA THR A 63 -40.44 -23.40 -4.59
C THR A 63 -40.86 -22.08 -5.27
N SER A 64 -40.77 -22.14 -6.61
CA SER A 64 -41.75 -21.70 -7.62
C SER A 64 -41.98 -20.21 -7.95
N GLY A 65 -41.76 -19.88 -9.23
CA GLY A 65 -42.81 -19.25 -10.02
C GLY A 65 -42.51 -17.92 -10.72
N ALA A 66 -42.38 -17.99 -12.05
CA ALA A 66 -42.80 -17.00 -13.05
C ALA A 66 -41.96 -15.73 -13.32
N ASN A 67 -41.33 -15.73 -14.51
CA ASN A 67 -41.54 -14.83 -15.67
C ASN A 67 -40.21 -14.24 -16.23
N PRO A 68 -39.87 -14.44 -17.53
CA PRO A 68 -38.68 -13.85 -18.12
C PRO A 68 -38.98 -12.43 -18.63
N GLY A 69 -38.52 -11.41 -17.90
CA GLY A 69 -38.37 -10.06 -18.43
C GLY A 69 -37.08 -9.95 -19.26
N PRO A 70 -37.10 -9.40 -20.48
CA PRO A 70 -35.90 -9.20 -21.27
C PRO A 70 -35.13 -8.00 -20.72
N GLY A 71 -33.97 -8.25 -20.09
CA GLY A 71 -33.11 -7.16 -19.61
C GLY A 71 -32.10 -7.53 -18.51
N ALA A 72 -31.89 -8.80 -18.18
CA ALA A 72 -30.78 -9.21 -17.31
C ALA A 72 -29.52 -9.46 -18.16
N PRO A 73 -28.34 -8.95 -17.78
CA PRO A 73 -27.10 -9.22 -18.50
C PRO A 73 -26.85 -10.73 -18.46
N SER A 74 -26.75 -11.32 -19.66
CA SER A 74 -26.49 -12.72 -19.88
C SER A 74 -25.35 -13.21 -18.99
N THR A 75 -25.66 -14.05 -18.01
CA THR A 75 -24.66 -14.88 -17.34
C THR A 75 -24.10 -15.81 -18.42
N THR A 76 -22.93 -15.47 -18.94
CA THR A 76 -22.22 -16.29 -19.93
C THR A 76 -21.96 -17.67 -19.33
N ALA A 77 -22.67 -18.68 -19.85
CA ALA A 77 -22.40 -20.08 -19.55
C ALA A 77 -20.93 -20.39 -19.90
N GLY A 78 -20.08 -20.55 -18.88
CA GLY A 78 -18.63 -20.75 -19.04
C GLY A 78 -17.74 -19.78 -18.25
N GLU A 79 -18.30 -18.81 -17.52
CA GLU A 79 -17.51 -17.91 -16.67
C GLU A 79 -16.92 -18.65 -15.45
N ASP A 80 -15.64 -18.44 -15.16
CA ASP A 80 -14.94 -19.05 -14.02
C ASP A 80 -15.67 -18.68 -12.71
N PRO A 81 -16.02 -19.65 -11.83
CA PRO A 81 -16.76 -19.38 -10.60
C PRO A 81 -16.06 -18.38 -9.68
N ARG A 82 -14.72 -18.28 -9.75
CA ARG A 82 -13.96 -17.29 -8.99
C ARG A 82 -14.20 -15.88 -9.49
N ILE A 83 -14.28 -15.68 -10.80
CA ILE A 83 -14.62 -14.38 -11.40
C ILE A 83 -16.03 -13.97 -10.95
N GLN A 84 -16.98 -14.92 -10.95
CA GLN A 84 -18.33 -14.65 -10.48
C GLN A 84 -18.36 -14.21 -9.00
N SER A 85 -17.62 -14.91 -8.12
CA SER A 85 -17.47 -14.53 -6.70
C SER A 85 -16.95 -13.09 -6.53
N VAL A 86 -15.92 -12.72 -7.29
CA VAL A 86 -15.35 -11.37 -7.26
C VAL A 86 -16.34 -10.34 -7.79
N ARG A 87 -17.03 -10.61 -8.91
CA ARG A 87 -18.02 -9.70 -9.51
C ARG A 87 -19.19 -9.40 -8.59
N LEU A 88 -19.62 -10.37 -7.77
CA LEU A 88 -20.68 -10.14 -6.79
C LEU A 88 -20.29 -9.08 -5.76
N ARG A 89 -19.01 -9.04 -5.36
CA ARG A 89 -18.45 -8.04 -4.43
C ARG A 89 -18.09 -6.72 -5.11
N PHE A 90 -17.55 -6.79 -6.33
CA PHE A 90 -17.03 -5.64 -7.08
C PHE A 90 -17.75 -5.47 -8.42
N ARG A 91 -19.04 -5.14 -8.36
CA ARG A 91 -19.92 -5.07 -9.56
C ARG A 91 -19.47 -4.06 -10.62
N ALA A 92 -18.76 -3.02 -10.20
CA ALA A 92 -18.29 -1.96 -11.08
C ALA A 92 -16.91 -2.24 -11.70
N VAL A 93 -16.21 -3.31 -11.29
CA VAL A 93 -14.95 -3.70 -11.92
C VAL A 93 -15.25 -4.39 -13.24
N ASP A 94 -14.56 -3.94 -14.29
CA ASP A 94 -14.64 -4.53 -15.61
C ASP A 94 -14.20 -6.01 -15.57
N PRO A 95 -15.05 -6.97 -15.99
CA PRO A 95 -14.72 -8.38 -16.00
C PRO A 95 -13.43 -8.71 -16.78
N VAL A 96 -13.10 -7.94 -17.81
CA VAL A 96 -11.86 -8.14 -18.59
C VAL A 96 -10.63 -7.99 -17.71
N LEU A 97 -10.63 -7.02 -16.78
CA LEU A 97 -9.52 -6.83 -15.85
C LEU A 97 -9.40 -7.99 -14.87
N LEU A 98 -10.52 -8.59 -14.45
CA LEU A 98 -10.52 -9.76 -13.58
C LEU A 98 -9.90 -10.97 -14.29
N VAL A 99 -10.25 -11.19 -15.56
CA VAL A 99 -9.63 -12.24 -16.39
C VAL A 99 -8.12 -11.99 -16.54
N GLU A 100 -7.70 -10.76 -16.83
CA GLU A 100 -6.28 -10.41 -16.92
C GLU A 100 -5.52 -10.68 -15.61
N ILE A 101 -6.14 -10.40 -14.45
CA ILE A 101 -5.53 -10.69 -13.14
C ILE A 101 -5.41 -12.20 -12.94
N LEU A 102 -6.48 -12.94 -13.24
CA LEU A 102 -6.54 -14.39 -13.09
C LEU A 102 -5.46 -15.08 -13.93
N GLU A 103 -5.27 -14.63 -15.17
CA GLU A 103 -4.29 -15.16 -16.11
C GLU A 103 -2.87 -14.60 -15.90
N ASN A 104 -2.66 -13.80 -14.86
CA ASN A 104 -1.39 -13.14 -14.56
C ASN A 104 -0.86 -12.24 -15.71
N ARG A 105 -1.77 -11.72 -16.56
CA ARG A 105 -1.48 -10.78 -17.67
C ARG A 105 -1.75 -9.31 -17.29
N PHE A 106 -2.33 -9.07 -16.12
CA PHE A 106 -2.68 -7.74 -15.65
C PHE A 106 -1.47 -6.82 -15.51
N LYS A 107 -1.49 -5.75 -16.30
CA LYS A 107 -0.55 -4.64 -16.24
C LYS A 107 -0.82 -3.76 -15.03
N VAL A 108 0.21 -3.41 -14.28
CA VAL A 108 0.11 -2.56 -13.08
C VAL A 108 -0.36 -1.14 -13.41
N GLU A 109 -0.09 -0.65 -14.60
CA GLU A 109 -0.61 0.62 -15.09
C GLU A 109 -2.15 0.63 -15.10
N ASN A 110 -2.78 -0.53 -15.26
CA ASN A 110 -4.23 -0.69 -15.20
C ASN A 110 -4.79 -0.75 -13.78
N LEU A 111 -3.97 -0.65 -12.72
CA LEU A 111 -4.45 -0.74 -11.33
C LEU A 111 -5.54 0.29 -11.02
N LEU A 112 -5.37 1.53 -11.48
CA LEU A 112 -6.39 2.58 -11.32
C LEU A 112 -7.71 2.24 -12.04
N LYS A 113 -7.69 1.42 -13.09
CA LYS A 113 -8.91 0.98 -13.80
C LYS A 113 -9.79 0.06 -12.94
N LEU A 114 -9.27 -0.51 -11.85
CA LEU A 114 -10.05 -1.31 -10.90
C LEU A 114 -10.93 -0.44 -10.00
N ASN A 115 -10.58 0.81 -9.77
CA ASN A 115 -11.44 1.67 -8.99
C ASN A 115 -12.64 2.10 -9.86
N ALA A 116 -13.84 1.70 -9.44
CA ALA A 116 -15.12 1.99 -10.08
C ALA A 116 -15.31 3.48 -10.43
N SER A 117 -14.71 4.36 -9.64
CA SER A 117 -14.76 5.82 -9.84
C SER A 117 -14.04 6.30 -11.12
N PHE A 118 -13.14 5.51 -11.72
CA PHE A 118 -12.51 5.85 -12.99
C PHE A 118 -13.39 5.61 -14.23
N ILE A 119 -14.52 4.92 -14.07
CA ILE A 119 -15.41 4.58 -15.19
C ILE A 119 -16.33 5.76 -15.56
N ASP A 120 -16.62 6.66 -14.63
CA ASP A 120 -17.73 7.61 -14.78
C ASP A 120 -17.35 9.06 -15.09
N THR A 121 -16.10 9.31 -15.51
CA THR A 121 -15.80 10.57 -16.21
C THR A 121 -16.16 10.42 -17.70
N PRO A 122 -17.00 11.31 -18.26
CA PRO A 122 -17.46 11.20 -19.65
C PRO A 122 -16.31 11.21 -20.66
N GLU A 123 -15.14 11.79 -20.36
CA GLU A 123 -13.96 11.75 -21.25
C GLU A 123 -13.23 10.40 -21.27
N ARG A 124 -13.60 9.44 -20.42
CA ARG A 124 -12.95 8.12 -20.32
C ARG A 124 -13.87 6.94 -20.60
N ARG A 125 -15.14 7.21 -20.92
CA ARG A 125 -16.03 6.18 -21.47
C ARG A 125 -15.40 5.68 -22.76
N GLN A 126 -15.40 4.37 -22.91
CA GLN A 126 -14.90 3.67 -24.10
C GLN A 126 -15.50 4.35 -25.33
N GLU A 127 -14.67 5.02 -26.14
CA GLU A 127 -15.16 5.71 -27.33
C GLU A 127 -15.45 4.64 -28.39
N ASN A 128 -16.69 4.24 -28.50
CA ASN A 128 -17.09 3.35 -29.57
C ASN A 128 -16.98 4.12 -30.88
N ILE A 129 -16.06 3.70 -31.75
CA ILE A 129 -15.96 4.26 -33.10
C ILE A 129 -16.99 3.54 -33.95
N TYR A 130 -17.93 4.29 -34.51
CA TYR A 130 -18.91 3.77 -35.45
C TYR A 130 -18.35 3.84 -36.87
N LEU A 131 -18.08 2.67 -37.47
CA LEU A 131 -17.75 2.51 -38.89
C LEU A 131 -19.02 2.10 -39.63
N GLY A 132 -19.86 3.09 -39.96
CA GLY A 132 -21.20 2.84 -40.49
C GLY A 132 -22.11 2.24 -39.41
N SER A 133 -22.53 0.99 -39.60
CA SER A 133 -23.34 0.22 -38.64
C SER A 133 -22.51 -0.66 -37.69
N ILE A 134 -21.19 -0.70 -37.84
CA ILE A 134 -20.31 -1.54 -37.02
C ILE A 134 -19.77 -0.70 -35.87
N GLU A 135 -20.06 -1.13 -34.64
CA GLU A 135 -19.49 -0.59 -33.42
C GLU A 135 -18.13 -1.25 -33.17
N VAL A 136 -17.04 -0.48 -33.32
CA VAL A 136 -15.71 -0.94 -32.96
C VAL A 136 -15.38 -0.37 -31.58
N PRO A 137 -15.37 -1.20 -30.52
CA PRO A 137 -14.96 -0.74 -29.21
C PRO A 137 -13.49 -0.35 -29.28
N THR A 138 -13.18 0.93 -29.10
CA THR A 138 -11.77 1.31 -28.96
C THR A 138 -11.25 0.76 -27.64
N SER A 139 -10.04 0.22 -27.69
CA SER A 139 -9.32 -0.22 -26.50
C SER A 139 -9.20 0.96 -25.53
N ARG A 140 -9.66 0.73 -24.29
CA ARG A 140 -9.66 1.69 -23.20
C ARG A 140 -8.28 2.34 -23.04
N ARG A 141 -8.22 3.67 -22.97
CA ARG A 141 -6.98 4.44 -22.85
C ARG A 141 -6.05 3.82 -21.78
N GLU A 142 -4.79 3.64 -22.13
CA GLU A 142 -3.76 3.25 -21.16
C GLU A 142 -3.60 4.39 -20.15
N VAL A 143 -3.77 4.06 -18.86
CA VAL A 143 -3.60 5.01 -17.75
C VAL A 143 -2.12 5.37 -17.70
N LYS A 144 -1.81 6.65 -17.79
CA LYS A 144 -0.42 7.09 -17.75
C LYS A 144 0.08 7.16 -16.31
N LEU A 145 1.39 6.99 -16.13
CA LEU A 145 2.03 7.09 -14.82
C LEU A 145 1.77 8.46 -14.14
N GLU A 146 1.61 9.54 -14.91
CA GLU A 146 1.37 10.87 -14.35
C GLU A 146 -0.01 10.99 -13.66
N GLU A 147 -0.92 10.05 -13.91
CA GLU A 147 -2.24 9.99 -13.28
C GLU A 147 -2.16 9.48 -11.83
N TYR A 148 -1.05 8.87 -11.43
CA TYR A 148 -0.74 8.54 -10.05
C TYR A 148 -0.28 9.80 -9.32
N HIS A 149 -1.19 10.48 -8.61
CA HIS A 149 -0.88 11.76 -7.97
C HIS A 149 -0.29 11.64 -6.57
N ASN A 150 -0.67 10.62 -5.80
CA ASN A 150 -0.18 10.36 -4.45
C ASN A 150 -0.63 8.97 -3.97
N LEU A 151 -0.11 8.57 -2.80
CA LEU A 151 -0.38 7.25 -2.23
C LEU A 151 -1.87 7.00 -2.01
N SER A 152 -2.64 8.01 -1.57
CA SER A 152 -4.06 7.82 -1.29
C SER A 152 -4.86 7.39 -2.52
N TRP A 153 -4.48 7.85 -3.71
CA TRP A 153 -5.12 7.43 -4.98
C TRP A 153 -4.76 6.00 -5.39
N LEU A 154 -3.58 5.52 -4.98
CA LEU A 154 -3.11 4.16 -5.24
C LEU A 154 -3.75 3.15 -4.29
N MET A 155 -3.95 3.53 -3.02
CA MET A 155 -4.30 2.55 -1.98
C MET A 155 -5.63 1.86 -2.21
N GLU A 156 -6.69 2.59 -2.58
CA GLU A 156 -8.00 1.97 -2.78
C GLU A 156 -8.00 0.93 -3.92
N PRO A 157 -7.57 1.23 -5.16
CA PRO A 157 -7.47 0.22 -6.22
C PRO A 157 -6.47 -0.89 -5.87
N PHE A 158 -5.40 -0.59 -5.13
CA PHE A 158 -4.47 -1.60 -4.63
C PHE A 158 -5.13 -2.59 -3.67
N GLU A 159 -5.97 -2.14 -2.74
CA GLU A 159 -6.71 -3.03 -1.83
C GLU A 159 -7.68 -3.94 -2.59
N MET A 160 -8.40 -3.40 -3.59
CA MET A 160 -9.26 -4.21 -4.44
C MET A 160 -8.44 -5.28 -5.17
N TYR A 161 -7.33 -4.88 -5.79
CA TYR A 161 -6.41 -5.78 -6.46
C TYR A 161 -5.91 -6.91 -5.54
N CYS A 162 -5.54 -6.59 -4.30
CA CYS A 162 -5.13 -7.58 -3.31
C CYS A 162 -6.22 -8.60 -3.01
N GLN A 163 -7.46 -8.13 -2.82
CA GLN A 163 -8.60 -9.01 -2.55
C GLN A 163 -8.89 -9.94 -3.73
N VAL A 164 -8.78 -9.43 -4.97
CA VAL A 164 -8.92 -10.25 -6.17
C VAL A 164 -7.82 -11.31 -6.26
N LEU A 165 -6.56 -10.93 -6.05
CA LEU A 165 -5.44 -11.88 -6.04
C LEU A 165 -5.63 -12.99 -5.01
N VAL A 166 -6.03 -12.63 -3.79
CA VAL A 166 -6.26 -13.59 -2.70
C VAL A 166 -7.44 -14.51 -3.03
N GLU A 167 -8.51 -13.99 -3.63
CA GLU A 167 -9.64 -14.82 -4.05
C GLU A 167 -9.23 -15.86 -5.11
N PHE A 168 -8.38 -15.48 -6.05
CA PHE A 168 -7.95 -16.36 -7.15
C PHE A 168 -6.88 -17.37 -6.74
N ALA A 169 -6.20 -17.15 -5.63
CA ALA A 169 -5.16 -18.01 -5.11
C ALA A 169 -5.73 -19.33 -4.56
N HIS A 170 -4.89 -20.38 -4.58
CA HIS A 170 -5.24 -21.67 -3.98
C HIS A 170 -5.43 -21.53 -2.45
N GLU A 171 -6.36 -22.29 -1.89
CA GLU A 171 -6.78 -22.15 -0.48
C GLU A 171 -5.61 -22.19 0.51
N HIS A 172 -4.65 -23.09 0.30
CA HIS A 172 -3.50 -23.28 1.18
C HIS A 172 -2.49 -22.11 1.15
N ILE A 173 -2.51 -21.25 0.13
CA ILE A 173 -1.61 -20.08 0.03
C ILE A 173 -2.28 -18.75 0.38
N LYS A 174 -3.62 -18.69 0.48
CA LYS A 174 -4.37 -17.43 0.68
C LYS A 174 -3.87 -16.61 1.86
N VAL A 175 -3.65 -17.26 3.01
CA VAL A 175 -3.18 -16.59 4.24
C VAL A 175 -1.78 -16.02 4.07
N VAL A 176 -0.86 -16.80 3.49
CA VAL A 176 0.53 -16.36 3.27
C VAL A 176 0.59 -15.22 2.26
N LEU A 177 -0.21 -15.31 1.20
CA LEU A 177 -0.35 -14.26 0.19
C LEU A 177 -0.92 -12.97 0.79
N ALA A 178 -2.00 -13.06 1.56
CA ALA A 178 -2.61 -11.92 2.23
C ALA A 178 -1.61 -11.24 3.18
N ALA A 179 -0.83 -12.03 3.94
CA ALA A 179 0.22 -11.50 4.80
C ALA A 179 1.30 -10.77 4.00
N ALA A 180 1.80 -11.34 2.90
CA ALA A 180 2.83 -10.71 2.07
C ALA A 180 2.33 -9.40 1.41
N LEU A 181 1.08 -9.37 0.96
CA LEU A 181 0.44 -8.15 0.44
C LEU A 181 0.28 -7.09 1.54
N GLY A 182 -0.07 -7.50 2.76
CA GLY A 182 -0.10 -6.63 3.94
C GLY A 182 1.26 -6.04 4.29
N ASP A 183 2.32 -6.86 4.29
CA ASP A 183 3.70 -6.42 4.52
C ASP A 183 4.12 -5.38 3.47
N TYR A 184 3.82 -5.66 2.19
CA TYR A 184 4.08 -4.75 1.08
C TYR A 184 3.36 -3.40 1.27
N ARG A 185 2.08 -3.42 1.65
CA ARG A 185 1.32 -2.20 1.97
C ARG A 185 1.96 -1.39 3.08
N CYS A 186 2.36 -2.03 4.18
CA CYS A 186 3.04 -1.34 5.28
C CYS A 186 4.31 -0.63 4.80
N ARG A 187 5.07 -1.26 3.90
CA ARG A 187 6.26 -0.66 3.29
C ARG A 187 5.94 0.53 2.39
N LEU A 188 4.86 0.48 1.61
CA LEU A 188 4.42 1.66 0.84
C LEU A 188 4.18 2.86 1.74
N TYR A 189 3.54 2.67 2.91
CA TYR A 189 3.35 3.74 3.88
C TYR A 189 4.66 4.23 4.53
N GLU A 190 5.60 3.33 4.82
CA GLU A 190 6.94 3.69 5.30
C GLU A 190 7.72 4.52 4.27
N LEU A 191 7.74 4.08 3.02
CA LEU A 191 8.39 4.81 1.93
C LEU A 191 7.71 6.16 1.68
N ASN A 192 6.39 6.26 1.74
CA ASN A 192 5.67 7.52 1.61
C ASN A 192 6.01 8.58 2.67
N ARG A 193 6.45 8.14 3.85
CA ARG A 193 6.93 9.05 4.89
C ARG A 193 8.35 9.58 4.62
N ARG A 194 9.19 8.81 3.92
CA ARG A 194 10.64 9.08 3.82
C ARG A 194 11.12 9.47 2.41
N CYS A 195 10.41 9.02 1.38
CA CYS A 195 10.86 9.04 0.01
C CYS A 195 9.98 9.93 -0.88
N SER A 196 10.50 10.26 -2.06
CA SER A 196 9.76 10.96 -3.10
C SER A 196 8.66 10.06 -3.68
N TRP A 197 7.62 10.69 -4.25
CA TRP A 197 6.56 9.96 -4.94
C TRP A 197 7.10 9.11 -6.10
N LYS A 198 8.08 9.63 -6.84
CA LYS A 198 8.73 8.90 -7.93
C LYS A 198 9.36 7.59 -7.46
N SER A 199 10.02 7.58 -6.30
CA SER A 199 10.61 6.36 -5.72
C SER A 199 9.55 5.36 -5.29
N ILE A 200 8.38 5.82 -4.82
CA ILE A 200 7.26 4.97 -4.44
C ILE A 200 6.64 4.32 -5.67
N CYS A 201 6.42 5.07 -6.76
CA CYS A 201 5.95 4.49 -8.02
C CYS A 201 6.93 3.43 -8.54
N TYR A 202 8.24 3.71 -8.50
CA TYR A 202 9.24 2.74 -8.94
C TYR A 202 9.23 1.47 -8.08
N PHE A 203 9.10 1.61 -6.76
CA PHE A 203 8.94 0.48 -5.84
C PHE A 203 7.73 -0.38 -6.23
N ASP A 204 6.60 0.28 -6.47
CA ASP A 204 5.34 -0.37 -6.82
C ASP A 204 5.43 -1.13 -8.14
N PHE A 205 5.99 -0.51 -9.18
CA PHE A 205 6.25 -1.18 -10.45
C PHE A 205 7.19 -2.38 -10.32
N SER A 206 8.25 -2.25 -9.52
CA SER A 206 9.21 -3.32 -9.31
C SER A 206 8.57 -4.51 -8.59
N PHE A 207 7.76 -4.25 -7.56
CA PHE A 207 6.97 -5.28 -6.89
C PHE A 207 6.03 -5.99 -7.86
N HIS A 208 5.27 -5.25 -8.67
CA HIS A 208 4.32 -5.85 -9.60
C HIS A 208 5.02 -6.65 -10.70
N ARG A 209 6.17 -6.18 -11.21
CA ARG A 209 7.01 -6.94 -12.14
C ARG A 209 7.49 -8.25 -11.51
N LYS A 210 8.01 -8.19 -10.28
CA LYS A 210 8.45 -9.36 -9.52
C LYS A 210 7.29 -10.35 -9.33
N ARG A 211 6.11 -9.87 -8.94
CA ARG A 211 4.88 -10.68 -8.80
C ARG A 211 4.52 -11.39 -10.10
N ILE A 212 4.55 -10.69 -11.25
CA ILE A 212 4.24 -11.29 -12.55
C ILE A 212 5.25 -12.41 -12.88
N LEU A 213 6.54 -12.16 -12.64
CA LEU A 213 7.62 -13.11 -12.92
C LEU A 213 7.58 -14.35 -12.04
N THR A 214 7.30 -14.19 -10.74
CA THR A 214 7.28 -15.32 -9.79
C THR A 214 5.91 -16.01 -9.69
N GLY A 215 4.86 -15.35 -10.19
CA GLY A 215 3.48 -15.77 -9.98
C GLY A 215 3.03 -15.66 -8.51
N VAL A 216 1.76 -15.97 -8.25
CA VAL A 216 1.10 -15.85 -6.94
C VAL A 216 1.52 -16.95 -5.95
N SER A 217 2.14 -18.02 -6.42
CA SER A 217 2.47 -19.21 -5.62
C SER A 217 3.65 -19.03 -4.66
N LEU A 218 4.47 -17.98 -4.84
CA LEU A 218 5.69 -17.74 -4.04
C LEU A 218 5.68 -16.37 -3.37
N PRO A 219 4.69 -16.03 -2.52
CA PRO A 219 4.56 -14.69 -1.92
C PRO A 219 5.74 -14.31 -1.00
N ALA A 220 6.47 -15.29 -0.46
CA ALA A 220 7.61 -15.04 0.42
C ALA A 220 8.71 -14.21 -0.25
N VAL A 221 8.96 -14.42 -1.55
CA VAL A 221 10.03 -13.71 -2.29
C VAL A 221 9.70 -12.23 -2.47
N TRP A 222 8.43 -11.83 -2.34
CA TRP A 222 8.01 -10.44 -2.49
C TRP A 222 8.39 -9.57 -1.29
N ARG A 223 8.71 -10.19 -0.15
CA ARG A 223 9.17 -9.50 1.05
C ARG A 223 10.60 -9.00 0.94
N GLU A 224 11.35 -9.39 -0.08
CA GLU A 224 12.73 -8.91 -0.23
C GLU A 224 12.74 -7.66 -1.10
N ILE A 225 13.24 -6.56 -0.53
CA ILE A 225 13.55 -5.36 -1.31
C ILE A 225 14.78 -5.70 -2.15
N GLU A 226 14.66 -5.55 -3.46
CA GLU A 226 15.80 -5.74 -4.34
C GLU A 226 16.89 -4.73 -3.97
N PRO A 227 18.14 -5.16 -3.73
CA PRO A 227 19.20 -4.25 -3.33
C PRO A 227 19.45 -3.16 -4.39
N GLU A 228 19.14 -3.45 -5.66
CA GLU A 228 19.15 -2.51 -6.78
C GLU A 228 18.18 -1.33 -6.61
N PHE A 229 17.15 -1.49 -5.79
CA PHE A 229 16.19 -0.44 -5.51
C PHE A 229 16.72 0.61 -4.51
N LEU A 230 17.61 0.22 -3.60
CA LEU A 230 18.08 1.10 -2.52
C LEU A 230 18.75 2.40 -3.04
N PRO A 231 19.61 2.37 -4.08
CA PRO A 231 20.18 3.59 -4.66
C PRO A 231 19.16 4.50 -5.35
N LEU A 232 17.99 3.98 -5.73
CA LEU A 232 16.94 4.73 -6.43
C LEU A 232 15.97 5.44 -5.47
N LEU A 233 16.13 5.23 -4.16
CA LEU A 233 15.37 5.90 -3.14
C LEU A 233 15.82 7.35 -2.99
N GLN A 234 15.03 8.25 -3.55
CA GLN A 234 15.20 9.69 -3.37
C GLN A 234 14.47 10.11 -2.12
N ALA A 235 15.19 10.76 -1.19
CA ALA A 235 14.58 11.33 0.00
C ALA A 235 13.51 12.36 -0.38
N ARG A 236 12.44 12.43 0.41
CA ARG A 236 11.41 13.44 0.23
C ARG A 236 12.02 14.81 0.50
N GLN A 237 12.10 15.66 -0.52
CA GLN A 237 12.58 17.03 -0.36
C GLN A 237 11.59 17.79 0.55
N PRO A 238 12.07 18.44 1.64
CA PRO A 238 11.20 19.23 2.50
C PRO A 238 10.60 20.36 1.66
N ASN A 239 9.27 20.50 1.71
CA ASN A 239 8.58 21.55 0.96
C ASN A 239 9.09 22.92 1.42
N PRO A 240 9.77 23.71 0.57
CA PRO A 240 10.39 24.98 0.97
C PRO A 240 9.37 25.98 1.53
N ARG A 241 8.09 25.88 1.10
CA ARG A 241 7.00 26.73 1.61
C ARG A 241 6.67 26.49 3.08
N LYS A 242 6.95 25.29 3.62
CA LYS A 242 6.76 25.01 5.05
C LYS A 242 7.93 25.48 5.92
N ARG A 243 9.13 25.70 5.35
CA ARG A 243 10.27 26.22 6.11
C ARG A 243 10.09 27.69 6.50
N LEU A 244 9.59 28.51 5.58
CA LEU A 244 9.35 29.94 5.84
C LEU A 244 8.30 30.17 6.96
N ALA A 245 7.28 29.32 7.05
CA ALA A 245 6.25 29.44 8.07
C ALA A 245 6.70 29.04 9.49
N MET A 246 7.77 28.22 9.62
CA MET A 246 8.33 27.89 10.94
C MET A 246 9.39 28.89 11.38
N ASP A 247 10.14 29.47 10.44
CA ASP A 247 11.19 30.47 10.75
C ASP A 247 10.59 31.84 11.16
N GLU A 248 9.42 32.21 10.62
CA GLU A 248 8.71 33.45 11.02
C GLU A 248 7.93 33.33 12.35
N GLY A 249 7.70 32.10 12.84
CA GLY A 249 6.96 31.85 14.08
C GLY A 249 7.79 31.99 15.36
N GLU A 250 9.07 31.64 15.32
CA GLU A 250 9.95 31.70 16.50
C GLU A 250 10.52 33.11 16.75
N GLY A 251 10.61 33.96 15.73
CA GLY A 251 11.07 35.36 15.88
C GLY A 251 10.06 36.31 16.54
N SER A 252 8.78 35.93 16.63
CA SER A 252 7.70 36.83 17.09
C SER A 252 7.43 36.76 18.60
N LEU A 253 7.80 35.65 19.26
CA LEU A 253 7.60 35.48 20.71
C LEU A 253 8.67 36.17 21.56
N ALA A 254 9.85 36.46 21.01
CA ALA A 254 10.93 37.16 21.72
C ALA A 254 10.71 38.68 21.87
N ARG A 255 9.77 39.28 21.12
CA ARG A 255 9.57 40.76 21.10
C ARG A 255 8.43 41.28 21.98
N ARG A 256 7.74 40.44 22.75
CA ARG A 256 6.58 40.83 23.58
C ARG A 256 6.81 40.96 25.09
N ILE A 257 8.06 40.90 25.59
CA ILE A 257 8.37 40.95 27.04
C ILE A 257 8.98 42.29 27.51
N THR A 258 9.01 43.33 26.69
CA THR A 258 9.42 44.68 27.14
C THR A 258 8.29 45.69 26.93
N GLY A 259 7.32 45.68 27.85
CA GLY A 259 6.35 46.75 28.01
C GLY A 259 6.86 47.83 28.98
N PRO A 260 6.63 49.14 28.72
CA PRO A 260 7.11 50.23 29.55
C PRO A 260 6.28 50.40 30.83
N GLY A 261 6.97 50.70 31.92
CA GLY A 261 6.42 50.81 33.26
C GLY A 261 5.37 51.91 33.43
N THR A 262 4.24 51.53 34.01
CA THR A 262 3.20 52.43 34.52
C THR A 262 3.72 53.16 35.76
N GLN A 263 3.95 54.48 35.65
CA GLN A 263 4.23 55.33 36.81
C GLN A 263 2.97 55.47 37.68
N ARG A 264 3.12 55.12 38.96
CA ARG A 264 2.12 55.29 40.00
C ARG A 264 2.30 56.67 40.63
N THR A 265 1.32 57.53 40.45
CA THR A 265 1.15 58.79 41.17
C THR A 265 0.99 58.52 42.67
N ARG A 266 1.76 59.24 43.50
CA ARG A 266 1.44 59.48 44.91
C ARG A 266 1.55 60.98 45.19
N MET A 267 0.65 61.39 46.08
CA MET A 267 0.27 62.73 46.52
C MET A 267 1.38 63.77 46.67
#